data_AF-A0A1V5THH4-F1
#
_entry.id   AF-A0A1V5THH4-F1
#
_cell.length_a   1.000
_cell.length_b   1.000
_cell.length_c   1.000
_cell.angle_alpha   90.00
_cell.angle_beta   90.00
_cell.angle_gamma   90.00
#
_symmetry.space_group_name_H-M   'P 1'
#
loop_
_entity.id
_entity.type
_entity.pdbx_description
1 polymer ?
#
loop_
_entity_poly.entity_id
_entity_poly.type
_entity_poly.pdbx_seq_one_letter_code
_entity_poly.pdbx_strand_id
1 'polypeptide(L)'
;MANFKSNSEINYDRFPTNLCEMFGKIPRKNIDFTFSKIEIWFSGQCIFEKEKTGKLTSEIKNGNISFVLNNDGFSDYIKPSFEFEEISTTSNRIVWSNDIMNNKGLRYADLQPYLVSLFFIDGDLVKAAFNIANQNTMVELYK
;
A
#
# COMPACT_ATOMS: atom_id res chain seq x y z
N MET A 1 -36.80 -7.57 10.03
CA MET A 1 -36.14 -6.86 8.91
C MET A 1 -35.03 -6.02 9.49
N ALA A 2 -33.77 -6.46 9.35
CA ALA A 2 -32.62 -5.68 9.79
C ALA A 2 -32.28 -4.68 8.66
N ASN A 3 -32.32 -3.39 8.98
CA ASN A 3 -31.88 -2.32 8.09
C ASN A 3 -30.36 -2.43 7.93
N PHE A 4 -29.91 -2.91 6.78
CA PHE A 4 -28.53 -2.70 6.34
C PHE A 4 -28.38 -1.20 6.06
N LYS A 5 -27.70 -0.48 6.95
CA LYS A 5 -27.14 0.83 6.61
C LYS A 5 -26.26 0.61 5.38
N SER A 6 -26.58 1.25 4.26
CA SER A 6 -25.68 1.27 3.12
C SER A 6 -24.37 1.89 3.60
N ASN A 7 -23.29 1.10 3.61
CA ASN A 7 -21.95 1.67 3.60
C ASN A 7 -21.94 2.65 2.43
N SER A 8 -21.74 3.94 2.70
CA SER A 8 -21.37 4.88 1.65
C SER A 8 -20.15 4.28 0.95
N GLU A 9 -20.31 3.86 -0.31
CA GLU A 9 -19.20 3.31 -1.08
C GLU A 9 -18.09 4.36 -1.11
N ILE A 10 -16.93 4.01 -0.54
CA ILE A 10 -15.76 4.88 -0.59
C ILE A 10 -15.37 5.02 -2.07
N ASN A 11 -15.55 6.22 -2.61
CA ASN A 11 -15.23 6.53 -4.00
C ASN A 11 -13.78 6.99 -4.10
N TYR A 12 -12.87 6.05 -4.31
CA TYR A 12 -11.48 6.36 -4.62
C TYR A 12 -11.34 6.97 -6.02
N ASP A 13 -10.30 7.80 -6.18
CA ASP A 13 -9.86 8.33 -7.46
C ASP A 13 -9.64 7.23 -8.48
N ARG A 14 -9.97 7.53 -9.75
CA ARG A 14 -9.87 6.58 -10.84
C ARG A 14 -8.66 6.87 -11.72
N PHE A 15 -7.95 5.79 -12.07
CA PHE A 15 -6.78 5.84 -12.94
C PHE A 15 -6.99 4.95 -14.16
N PRO A 16 -6.53 5.35 -15.37
CA PRO A 16 -6.44 4.44 -16.49
C PRO A 16 -5.58 3.23 -16.11
N THR A 17 -6.00 2.02 -16.49
CA THR A 17 -5.21 0.83 -16.25
C THR A 17 -3.93 0.89 -17.08
N ASN A 18 -2.78 0.81 -16.41
CA ASN A 18 -1.47 0.75 -17.03
C ASN A 18 -0.59 -0.16 -16.21
N LEU A 19 -0.58 -1.45 -16.57
CA LEU A 19 0.20 -2.48 -15.89
C LEU A 19 1.67 -2.36 -16.33
N CYS A 20 2.59 -2.28 -15.37
CA CYS A 20 4.03 -2.18 -15.59
C CYS A 20 4.43 -1.15 -16.67
N GLU A 21 3.74 0.00 -16.70
CA GLU A 21 3.97 1.06 -17.70
C GLU A 21 3.83 0.62 -19.18
N MET A 22 3.11 -0.48 -19.48
CA MET A 22 2.89 -1.01 -20.83
C MET A 22 2.25 -0.01 -21.81
N PHE A 23 1.48 0.94 -21.31
CA PHE A 23 0.78 1.98 -22.09
C PHE A 23 1.38 3.37 -21.91
N GLY A 24 2.65 3.45 -21.48
CA GLY A 24 3.39 4.70 -21.30
C GLY A 24 3.82 4.91 -19.86
N LYS A 25 4.67 5.92 -19.65
CA LYS A 25 5.23 6.22 -18.33
C LYS A 25 4.15 6.70 -17.36
N ILE A 26 4.18 6.16 -16.14
CA ILE A 26 3.34 6.61 -15.03
C ILE A 26 4.12 7.68 -14.24
N PRO A 27 3.51 8.86 -13.98
CA PRO A 27 4.13 9.89 -13.17
C PRO A 27 4.47 9.39 -11.76
N ARG A 28 5.70 9.67 -11.36
CA ARG A 28 6.28 9.29 -10.08
C ARG A 28 6.23 10.49 -9.14
N LYS A 29 5.70 10.30 -7.92
CA LYS A 29 5.60 11.34 -6.90
C LYS A 29 6.07 10.80 -5.55
N ASN A 30 6.85 11.61 -4.84
CA ASN A 30 7.16 11.34 -3.43
C ASN A 30 5.84 11.31 -2.63
N ILE A 31 5.82 10.47 -1.61
CA ILE A 31 4.70 10.32 -0.70
C ILE A 31 5.10 10.95 0.63
N ASP A 32 4.25 11.82 1.14
CA ASP A 32 4.24 12.25 2.54
C ASP A 32 2.84 11.98 3.09
N PHE A 33 2.71 10.92 3.87
CA PHE A 33 1.43 10.41 4.35
C PHE A 33 1.40 10.32 5.87
N THR A 34 0.52 11.09 6.48
CA THR A 34 0.19 10.98 7.90
C THR A 34 -1.06 10.12 8.02
N PHE A 35 -0.95 9.01 8.75
CA PHE A 35 -2.07 8.12 9.05
C PHE A 35 -2.47 8.25 10.51
N SER A 36 -3.74 8.01 10.81
CA SER A 36 -4.31 8.03 12.16
C SER A 36 -4.78 6.65 12.63
N LYS A 37 -4.95 5.68 11.71
CA LYS A 37 -5.37 4.32 12.02
C LYS A 37 -4.52 3.28 11.29
N ILE A 38 -4.30 2.16 11.97
CA ILE A 38 -3.61 0.97 11.44
C ILE A 38 -4.52 -0.25 11.61
N GLU A 39 -4.58 -1.08 10.58
CA GLU A 39 -5.19 -2.41 10.64
C GLU A 39 -4.19 -3.45 10.12
N ILE A 40 -4.15 -4.61 10.76
CA ILE A 40 -3.32 -5.74 10.35
C ILE A 40 -4.23 -6.93 10.13
N TRP A 41 -4.18 -7.42 8.90
CA TRP A 41 -5.02 -8.49 8.42
C TRP A 41 -4.15 -9.73 8.25
N PHE A 42 -4.63 -10.87 8.73
CA PHE A 42 -4.01 -12.17 8.51
C PHE A 42 -5.04 -13.10 7.89
N SER A 43 -4.75 -13.60 6.69
CA SER A 43 -5.66 -14.49 5.93
C SER A 43 -7.10 -13.96 5.83
N GLY A 44 -7.25 -12.66 5.61
CA GLY A 44 -8.54 -11.99 5.44
C GLY A 44 -9.27 -11.61 6.74
N GLN A 45 -8.69 -11.86 7.92
CA GLN A 45 -9.26 -11.46 9.20
C GLN A 45 -8.41 -10.33 9.82
N CYS A 46 -9.05 -9.29 10.33
CA CYS A 46 -8.36 -8.24 11.08
C CYS A 46 -7.97 -8.80 12.46
N ILE A 47 -6.66 -8.92 12.71
CA ILE A 47 -6.11 -9.47 13.95
C ILE A 47 -5.57 -8.38 14.89
N PHE A 48 -5.39 -7.17 14.37
CA PHE A 48 -4.95 -6.01 15.13
C PHE A 48 -5.52 -4.75 14.50
N GLU A 49 -6.08 -3.89 15.32
CA GLU A 49 -6.61 -2.58 14.93
C GLU A 49 -6.22 -1.58 16.00
N LYS A 50 -5.68 -0.43 15.59
CA LYS A 50 -5.24 0.61 16.51
C LYS A 50 -5.32 2.00 15.89
N GLU A 51 -5.94 2.90 16.64
CA GLU A 51 -5.82 4.34 16.43
C GLU A 51 -4.44 4.80 16.91
N LYS A 52 -3.63 5.29 15.97
CA LYS A 52 -2.29 5.81 16.20
C LYS A 52 -1.88 6.73 15.06
N THR A 53 -1.45 7.94 15.41
CA THR A 53 -0.76 8.83 14.47
C THR A 53 0.62 8.29 14.12
N GLY A 54 0.92 8.20 12.84
CA GLY A 54 2.25 7.89 12.34
C GLY A 54 2.49 8.48 10.95
N LYS A 55 3.68 8.21 10.41
CA LYS A 55 4.12 8.79 9.14
C LYS A 55 4.73 7.74 8.23
N LEU A 56 4.32 7.77 6.97
CA LEU A 56 4.93 7.07 5.85
C LEU A 56 5.48 8.13 4.89
N THR A 57 6.77 8.07 4.63
CA THR A 57 7.44 8.95 3.65
C THR A 57 8.08 8.14 2.55
N SER A 58 8.24 8.73 1.37
CA SER A 58 9.01 8.12 0.31
C SER A 58 9.93 9.10 -0.41
N GLU A 59 10.97 8.53 -1.00
CA GLU A 59 11.87 9.21 -1.93
C GLU A 59 11.91 8.44 -3.24
N ILE A 60 11.96 9.16 -4.36
CA ILE A 60 12.13 8.57 -5.69
C ILE A 60 13.54 8.83 -6.20
N LYS A 61 14.26 7.76 -6.49
CA LYS A 61 15.64 7.79 -7.00
C LYS A 61 15.79 6.79 -8.12
N ASN A 62 16.31 7.24 -9.27
CA ASN A 62 16.52 6.41 -10.46
C ASN A 62 15.26 5.66 -10.96
N GLY A 63 14.06 6.18 -10.67
CA GLY A 63 12.79 5.56 -11.06
C GLY A 63 12.21 4.59 -10.03
N ASN A 64 12.97 4.24 -9.00
CA ASN A 64 12.54 3.42 -7.87
C ASN A 64 11.94 4.30 -6.77
N ILE A 65 11.08 3.71 -5.94
CA ILE A 65 10.52 4.36 -4.75
C ILE A 65 11.02 3.65 -3.50
N SER A 66 11.64 4.41 -2.59
CA SER A 66 12.06 3.92 -1.27
C SER A 66 11.14 4.52 -0.22
N PHE A 67 10.55 3.66 0.61
CA PHE A 67 9.65 4.07 1.70
C PHE A 67 10.35 3.98 3.06
N VAL A 68 9.97 4.89 3.95
CA VAL A 68 10.30 4.87 5.37
C VAL A 68 9.01 5.04 6.16
N LEU A 69 8.74 4.09 7.06
CA LEU A 69 7.55 4.02 7.90
C LEU A 69 7.95 4.09 9.38
N ASN A 70 7.36 5.01 10.13
CA ASN A 70 7.36 4.89 11.58
C ASN A 70 6.39 3.76 11.97
N ASN A 71 6.95 2.61 12.32
CA ASN A 71 6.21 1.40 12.69
C ASN A 71 6.20 1.12 14.20
N ASP A 72 6.40 2.14 15.03
CA ASP A 72 6.45 1.98 16.48
C ASP A 72 5.15 1.35 17.01
N GLY A 73 5.26 0.17 17.61
CA GLY A 73 4.10 -0.57 18.16
C GLY A 73 3.39 -1.50 17.17
N PHE A 74 3.94 -1.70 15.98
CA PHE A 74 3.55 -2.76 15.04
C PHE A 74 4.73 -3.27 14.18
N SER A 75 5.95 -3.13 14.70
CA SER A 75 7.21 -3.53 14.04
C SER A 75 7.30 -5.03 13.75
N ASP A 76 6.55 -5.84 14.47
CA ASP A 76 6.50 -7.30 14.30
C ASP A 76 5.77 -7.73 13.03
N TYR A 77 5.13 -6.78 12.32
CA TYR A 77 4.31 -7.07 11.14
C TYR A 77 4.86 -6.48 9.84
N ILE A 78 5.75 -5.50 9.91
CA ILE A 78 6.30 -4.83 8.72
C ILE A 78 7.65 -4.20 9.03
N LYS A 79 8.61 -4.33 8.11
CA LYS A 79 9.90 -3.62 8.18
C LYS A 79 9.72 -2.09 8.06
N PRO A 80 10.55 -1.29 8.73
CA PRO A 80 10.43 0.17 8.71
C PRO A 80 10.87 0.80 7.39
N SER A 81 11.58 0.08 6.53
CA SER A 81 12.01 0.56 5.22
C SER A 81 11.98 -0.53 4.16
N PHE A 82 11.64 -0.13 2.93
CA PHE A 82 11.50 -1.04 1.79
C PHE A 82 11.48 -0.26 0.47
N GLU A 83 11.80 -0.93 -0.63
CA GLU A 83 11.93 -0.32 -1.96
C GLU A 83 11.19 -1.11 -3.03
N PHE A 84 10.66 -0.39 -4.02
CA PHE A 84 10.00 -0.95 -5.19
C PHE A 84 10.49 -0.30 -6.49
N GLU A 85 10.59 -1.12 -7.54
CA GLU A 85 11.10 -0.72 -8.86
C GLU A 85 9.98 -0.56 -9.90
N GLU A 86 8.90 -1.34 -9.78
CA GLU A 86 7.81 -1.36 -10.75
C GLU A 86 6.60 -0.60 -10.23
N ILE A 87 5.97 0.18 -11.12
CA ILE A 87 4.74 0.90 -10.87
C ILE A 87 3.65 0.43 -11.83
N SER A 88 2.42 0.37 -11.35
CA SER A 88 1.22 0.21 -12.16
C SER A 88 0.10 1.11 -11.67
N THR A 89 -0.81 1.47 -12.56
CA THR A 89 -2.12 2.01 -12.19
C THR A 89 -3.16 0.95 -12.47
N THR A 90 -4.05 0.74 -11.51
CA THR A 90 -5.25 -0.07 -11.68
C THR A 90 -6.44 0.80 -11.30
N SER A 91 -7.62 0.50 -11.83
CA SER A 91 -8.80 1.38 -11.84
C SER A 91 -9.00 2.34 -10.66
N ASN A 92 -8.67 1.96 -9.42
CA ASN A 92 -8.86 2.76 -8.20
C ASN A 92 -7.60 2.94 -7.33
N ARG A 93 -6.41 2.56 -7.80
CA ARG A 93 -5.18 2.60 -7.00
C ARG A 93 -3.92 2.66 -7.85
N ILE A 94 -2.86 3.19 -7.26
CA ILE A 94 -1.49 3.07 -7.75
C ILE A 94 -0.83 1.91 -7.00
N VAL A 95 -0.12 1.05 -7.71
CA VAL A 95 0.54 -0.13 -7.16
C VAL A 95 2.04 -0.03 -7.40
N TRP A 96 2.82 -0.31 -6.38
CA TRP A 96 4.26 -0.52 -6.50
C TRP A 96 4.66 -1.91 -6.01
N SER A 97 5.58 -2.57 -6.71
CA SER A 97 6.12 -3.90 -6.38
C SER A 97 7.46 -4.12 -7.10
N ASN A 98 8.18 -5.17 -6.75
CA ASN A 98 9.37 -5.61 -7.51
C ASN A 98 9.05 -6.71 -8.54
N ASP A 99 7.83 -7.27 -8.50
CA ASP A 99 7.38 -8.36 -9.37
C ASP A 99 5.85 -8.30 -9.54
N ILE A 100 5.33 -7.23 -10.16
CA ILE A 100 3.87 -7.03 -10.35
C ILE A 100 3.26 -8.17 -11.18
N MET A 101 3.99 -8.64 -12.18
CA MET A 101 3.55 -9.71 -13.08
C MET A 101 3.81 -11.11 -12.53
N ASN A 102 4.40 -11.23 -11.33
CA ASN A 102 4.74 -12.49 -10.67
C ASN A 102 5.53 -13.45 -11.58
N ASN A 103 6.49 -12.92 -12.33
CA ASN A 103 7.28 -13.66 -13.31
C ASN A 103 8.78 -13.72 -12.97
N LYS A 104 9.23 -12.99 -11.94
CA LYS A 104 10.64 -13.00 -11.49
C LYS A 104 10.92 -14.04 -10.43
N GLY A 105 9.89 -14.58 -9.77
CA GLY A 105 10.04 -15.63 -8.75
C GLY A 105 10.82 -15.14 -7.53
N LEU A 106 10.65 -13.85 -7.19
CA LEU A 106 11.39 -13.23 -6.09
C LEU A 106 11.04 -13.89 -4.75
N ARG A 107 12.07 -14.17 -3.96
CA ARG A 107 11.92 -14.54 -2.56
C ARG A 107 12.15 -13.30 -1.72
N TYR A 108 11.13 -12.93 -0.97
CA TYR A 108 11.18 -11.79 -0.07
C TYR A 108 11.56 -12.26 1.33
N ALA A 109 12.34 -11.43 2.03
CA ALA A 109 12.66 -11.67 3.43
C ALA A 109 11.41 -11.53 4.32
N ASP A 110 11.48 -12.05 5.55
CA ASP A 110 10.38 -11.90 6.51
C ASP A 110 10.04 -10.42 6.76
N LEU A 111 8.74 -10.15 6.94
CA LEU A 111 8.16 -8.82 7.19
C LEU A 111 8.40 -7.79 6.07
N GLN A 112 9.01 -8.22 4.96
CA GLN A 112 9.23 -7.38 3.78
C GLN A 112 7.92 -7.28 2.99
N PRO A 113 7.42 -6.05 2.74
CA PRO A 113 6.37 -5.86 1.77
C PRO A 113 6.86 -6.25 0.37
N TYR A 114 6.07 -7.05 -0.34
CA TYR A 114 6.31 -7.33 -1.76
C TYR A 114 5.47 -6.43 -2.68
N LEU A 115 4.39 -5.83 -2.15
CA LEU A 115 3.52 -4.94 -2.89
C LEU A 115 2.94 -3.87 -1.96
N VAL A 116 2.86 -2.63 -2.44
CA VAL A 116 2.06 -1.56 -1.84
C VAL A 116 1.00 -1.07 -2.80
N SER A 117 -0.22 -0.91 -2.29
CA SER A 117 -1.35 -0.28 -2.97
C SER A 117 -1.66 1.07 -2.31
N LEU A 118 -1.73 2.13 -3.11
CA LEU A 118 -1.99 3.50 -2.70
C LEU A 118 -3.36 3.93 -3.25
N PHE A 119 -4.24 4.39 -2.36
CA PHE A 119 -5.61 4.78 -2.68
C PHE A 119 -5.83 6.26 -2.37
N PHE A 120 -6.39 6.99 -3.33
CA PHE A 120 -6.53 8.44 -3.25
C PHE A 120 -8.01 8.85 -3.27
N ILE A 121 -8.33 9.98 -2.65
CA ILE A 121 -9.63 10.67 -2.77
C ILE A 121 -9.33 12.14 -3.01
N ASP A 122 -9.85 12.70 -4.10
CA ASP A 122 -9.64 14.10 -4.51
C ASP A 122 -8.14 14.47 -4.62
N GLY A 123 -7.30 13.51 -5.03
CA GLY A 123 -5.86 13.65 -5.16
C GLY A 123 -5.06 13.44 -3.87
N ASP A 124 -5.72 13.29 -2.72
CA ASP A 124 -5.09 13.05 -1.43
C ASP A 124 -4.96 11.55 -1.16
N LEU A 125 -3.77 11.09 -0.73
CA LEU A 125 -3.59 9.72 -0.27
C LEU A 125 -4.37 9.51 1.04
N VAL A 126 -5.31 8.56 1.05
CA VAL A 126 -6.15 8.25 2.21
C VAL A 126 -5.89 6.86 2.79
N LYS A 127 -5.34 5.94 1.98
CA LYS A 127 -5.00 4.59 2.41
C LYS A 127 -3.76 4.07 1.71
N ALA A 128 -2.86 3.45 2.48
CA ALA A 128 -1.75 2.66 1.97
C ALA A 128 -1.87 1.22 2.50
N ALA A 129 -1.86 0.23 1.61
CA ALA A 129 -1.97 -1.18 1.96
C ALA A 129 -0.74 -1.96 1.50
N PHE A 130 -0.03 -2.57 2.45
CA PHE A 130 1.19 -3.34 2.23
C PHE A 130 0.89 -4.82 2.34
N ASN A 131 1.20 -5.59 1.30
CA ASN A 131 1.15 -7.04 1.36
C ASN A 131 2.52 -7.57 1.75
N ILE A 132 2.56 -8.31 2.87
CA ILE A 132 3.79 -8.82 3.46
C ILE A 132 4.01 -10.24 2.97
N ALA A 133 5.25 -10.53 2.56
CA ALA A 133 5.58 -11.84 2.03
C ALA A 133 5.40 -12.97 3.05
N ASN A 134 5.14 -14.18 2.54
CA ASN A 134 5.15 -15.46 3.26
C ASN A 134 4.17 -15.63 4.44
N GLN A 135 3.34 -14.63 4.77
CA GLN A 135 2.49 -14.68 5.97
C GLN A 135 0.99 -14.48 5.71
N ASN A 136 0.54 -14.30 4.46
CA ASN A 136 -0.85 -13.85 4.19
C ASN A 136 -1.23 -12.62 5.04
N THR A 137 -0.23 -11.79 5.38
CA THR A 137 -0.38 -10.61 6.22
C THR A 137 -0.48 -9.38 5.34
N MET A 138 -1.42 -8.50 5.67
CA MET A 138 -1.54 -7.19 5.06
C MET A 138 -1.59 -6.12 6.15
N VAL A 139 -0.80 -5.08 5.99
CA VAL A 139 -0.81 -3.91 6.87
C VAL A 139 -1.47 -2.75 6.13
N GLU A 140 -2.54 -2.20 6.69
CA GLU A 140 -3.27 -1.09 6.11
C GLU A 140 -3.16 0.14 7.02
N LEU A 141 -2.80 1.27 6.40
CA LEU A 141 -2.66 2.57 7.04
C LEU A 141 -3.75 3.48 6.50
N TYR A 142 -4.47 4.18 7.38
CA TYR A 142 -5.60 5.04 7.03
C TYR A 142 -5.39 6.45 7.57
N LYS A 143 -5.76 7.45 6.76
CA LYS A 143 -5.76 8.87 7.16
C LYS A 143 -6.79 9.13 8.26
#